data_AF-A0A833WEY5-F1
#
_entry.id   AF-A0A833WEY5-F1
#
_cell.length_a   1.000
_cell.length_b   1.000
_cell.length_c   1.000
_cell.angle_alpha   90.00
_cell.angle_beta   90.00
_cell.angle_gamma   90.00
#
_symmetry.space_group_name_H-M   'P 1'
#
loop_
_entity.id
_entity.type
_entity.pdbx_description
1 polymer ?
#
loop_
_entity_poly.entity_id
_entity_poly.type
_entity_poly.pdbx_seq_one_letter_code
_entity_poly.pdbx_strand_id
1 'polypeptide(L)'
;MHAWRSLSRSILVFTNVLFLLLGSVLVSIGGYMASLPALTEFSDGGVASSVIMCGALIILIAMLGCCGAQWESKVFLFPYAILVLVSVVAQLSLAGFLTHVHSSLVEVARHNFDLSVLAPADQETLRWINKRFKYVYYGCGLDVDIDLTGTRSQPLIASCSNPEFSWFATFVEENCPIGHKQLQSGSNFLKCAGRVFP
;
A
#
# COMPACT_ATOMS: atom_id res chain seq x y z
N MET A 1 -5.91 41.31 20.52
CA MET A 1 -4.75 40.37 20.55
C MET A 1 -4.93 39.19 21.49
N HIS A 2 -5.48 39.34 22.71
CA HIS A 2 -5.71 38.21 23.64
C HIS A 2 -6.69 37.14 23.13
N ALA A 3 -7.80 37.55 22.48
CA ALA A 3 -8.79 36.62 21.93
C ALA A 3 -8.19 35.67 20.86
N TRP A 4 -7.29 36.17 20.01
CA TRP A 4 -6.64 35.37 18.97
C TRP A 4 -5.69 34.31 19.53
N ARG A 5 -5.00 34.61 20.64
CA ARG A 5 -4.11 33.65 21.31
C ARG A 5 -4.88 32.54 22.02
N SER A 6 -6.03 32.85 22.60
CA SER A 6 -6.90 31.85 23.22
C SER A 6 -7.53 30.93 22.16
N LEU A 7 -7.97 31.51 21.03
CA LEU A 7 -8.54 30.76 19.92
C LEU A 7 -7.52 29.80 19.29
N SER A 8 -6.28 30.25 19.05
CA SER A 8 -5.23 29.40 18.47
C SER A 8 -4.86 28.23 19.38
N ARG A 9 -4.78 28.44 20.70
CA ARG A 9 -4.54 27.38 21.68
C ARG A 9 -5.68 26.37 21.69
N SER A 10 -6.93 26.82 21.67
CA SER A 10 -8.10 25.94 21.65
C SER A 10 -8.13 25.07 20.40
N ILE A 11 -7.86 25.64 19.22
CA ILE A 11 -7.78 24.89 17.96
C ILE A 11 -6.65 23.88 18.00
N LEU A 12 -5.46 24.27 18.47
CA LEU A 12 -4.30 23.38 18.55
C LEU A 12 -4.58 22.17 19.45
N VAL A 13 -5.19 22.37 20.62
CA VAL A 13 -5.57 21.27 21.52
C VAL A 13 -6.63 20.39 20.87
N PHE A 14 -7.69 20.99 20.32
CA PHE A 14 -8.78 20.25 19.69
C PHE A 14 -8.29 19.36 18.53
N THR A 15 -7.51 19.92 17.61
CA THR A 15 -6.97 19.18 16.46
C THR A 15 -6.01 18.08 16.90
N ASN A 16 -5.14 18.32 17.90
CA ASN A 16 -4.25 17.27 18.39
C ASN A 16 -4.99 16.15 19.13
N VAL A 17 -6.07 16.45 19.86
CA VAL A 17 -6.93 15.40 20.45
C VAL A 17 -7.57 14.55 19.35
N LEU A 18 -8.06 15.16 18.27
CA LEU A 18 -8.57 14.40 17.12
C LEU A 18 -7.49 13.50 16.49
N PHE A 19 -6.27 14.02 16.32
CA PHE A 19 -5.16 13.20 15.81
C PHE A 19 -4.74 12.07 16.76
N LEU A 20 -4.84 12.27 18.06
CA LEU A 20 -4.59 11.22 19.04
C LEU A 20 -5.61 10.07 18.89
N LEU A 21 -6.89 10.41 18.71
CA LEU A 21 -7.94 9.42 18.43
C LEU A 21 -7.69 8.69 17.10
N LEU A 22 -7.42 9.42 16.01
CA LEU A 22 -7.13 8.82 14.71
C LEU A 22 -5.88 7.94 14.73
N GLY A 23 -4.82 8.37 15.42
CA GLY A 23 -3.60 7.59 15.63
C GLY A 23 -3.88 6.30 16.40
N SER A 24 -4.72 6.34 17.44
CA SER A 24 -5.11 5.15 18.19
C SER A 24 -5.89 4.14 17.34
N VAL A 25 -6.78 4.63 16.46
CA VAL A 25 -7.50 3.81 15.50
C VAL A 25 -6.51 3.16 14.51
N LEU A 26 -5.54 3.91 13.98
CA LEU A 26 -4.50 3.38 13.09
C LEU A 26 -3.66 2.29 13.76
N VAL A 27 -3.23 2.48 15.00
CA VAL A 27 -2.49 1.45 15.75
C VAL A 27 -3.35 0.20 15.94
N SER A 28 -4.64 0.37 16.25
CA SER A 28 -5.57 -0.75 16.43
C SER A 28 -5.78 -1.53 15.12
N ILE A 29 -5.97 -0.83 14.00
CA ILE A 29 -6.08 -1.44 12.67
C ILE A 29 -4.77 -2.15 12.29
N GLY A 30 -3.62 -1.52 12.53
CA GLY A 30 -2.33 -2.14 12.25
C GLY A 30 -2.08 -3.40 13.08
N GLY A 31 -2.46 -3.40 14.35
CA GLY A 31 -2.44 -4.57 15.22
C GLY A 31 -3.38 -5.68 14.73
N TYR A 32 -4.57 -5.31 14.27
CA TYR A 32 -5.48 -6.25 13.62
C TYR A 32 -4.87 -6.84 12.34
N MET A 33 -4.28 -6.02 11.46
CA MET A 33 -3.60 -6.49 10.25
C MET A 33 -2.43 -7.43 10.55
N ALA A 34 -1.69 -7.20 11.65
CA ALA A 34 -0.61 -8.08 12.10
C ALA A 34 -1.12 -9.45 12.56
N SER A 35 -2.40 -9.56 12.93
CA SER A 35 -3.05 -10.83 13.26
C SER A 35 -3.58 -11.60 12.04
N LEU A 36 -3.58 -10.98 10.84
CA LEU A 36 -3.98 -11.63 9.60
C LEU A 36 -2.77 -12.28 8.90
N PRO A 37 -2.64 -13.62 8.92
CA PRO A 37 -1.49 -14.32 8.35
C PRO A 37 -1.30 -14.01 6.85
N ALA A 38 -2.37 -13.89 6.08
CA ALA A 38 -2.32 -13.53 4.67
C ALA A 38 -1.59 -12.20 4.39
N LEU A 39 -1.83 -11.19 5.23
CA LEU A 39 -1.25 -9.85 5.05
C LEU A 39 0.20 -9.80 5.55
N THR A 40 0.50 -10.51 6.64
CA THR A 40 1.86 -10.57 7.18
C THR A 40 2.79 -11.36 6.27
N GLU A 41 2.34 -12.46 5.67
CA GLU A 41 3.18 -13.23 4.74
C GLU A 41 3.43 -12.48 3.42
N PHE A 42 2.41 -11.80 2.87
CA PHE A 42 2.59 -10.99 1.65
C PHE A 42 3.61 -9.86 1.83
N SER A 43 3.50 -9.17 2.96
CA SER A 43 4.29 -7.99 3.22
C SER A 43 5.56 -8.26 4.02
N ASP A 44 5.81 -9.49 4.49
CA ASP A 44 6.81 -9.79 5.53
C ASP A 44 6.60 -8.92 6.78
N GLY A 45 5.33 -8.79 7.19
CA GLY A 45 4.88 -7.90 8.26
C GLY A 45 5.03 -6.39 7.99
N GLY A 46 5.62 -6.01 6.85
CA GLY A 46 6.00 -4.63 6.54
C GLY A 46 4.83 -3.62 6.57
N VAL A 47 3.70 -3.93 5.94
CA VAL A 47 2.52 -3.04 5.89
C VAL A 47 1.94 -2.87 7.29
N ALA A 48 1.69 -3.97 8.01
CA ALA A 48 1.13 -3.90 9.36
C ALA A 48 2.06 -3.11 10.31
N SER A 49 3.36 -3.42 10.31
CA SER A 49 4.37 -2.70 11.10
C SER A 49 4.43 -1.21 10.73
N SER A 50 4.36 -0.88 9.44
CA SER A 50 4.36 0.52 8.97
C SER A 50 3.13 1.29 9.44
N VAL A 51 1.94 0.68 9.38
CA VAL A 51 0.68 1.29 9.85
C VAL A 51 0.73 1.55 11.35
N ILE A 52 1.22 0.58 12.14
CA ILE A 52 1.43 0.72 13.59
C ILE A 52 2.42 1.86 13.88
N MET A 53 3.56 1.87 13.20
CA MET A 53 4.59 2.89 13.39
C MET A 53 4.08 4.29 13.05
N CYS A 54 3.36 4.45 11.93
CA CYS A 54 2.73 5.71 11.56
C CYS A 54 1.70 6.17 12.62
N GLY A 55 0.82 5.27 13.08
CA GLY A 55 -0.15 5.58 14.12
C GLY A 55 0.51 6.00 15.44
N ALA A 56 1.55 5.29 15.86
CA ALA A 56 2.31 5.62 17.08
C ALA A 56 3.00 6.99 16.99
N LEU A 57 3.57 7.32 15.83
CA LEU A 57 4.21 8.61 15.58
C LEU A 57 3.18 9.76 15.60
N ILE A 58 1.99 9.55 15.04
CA ILE A 58 0.88 10.52 15.13
C ILE A 58 0.47 10.77 16.59
N ILE A 59 0.34 9.71 17.39
CA ILE A 59 0.03 9.83 18.82
C ILE A 59 1.11 10.63 19.54
N LEU A 60 2.39 10.36 19.27
CA LEU A 60 3.51 11.07 19.88
C LEU A 60 3.46 12.57 19.54
N ILE A 61 3.30 12.91 18.26
CA ILE A 61 3.18 14.32 17.82
C ILE A 61 1.97 14.99 18.48
N ALA A 62 0.83 14.31 18.54
CA ALA A 62 -0.38 14.80 19.17
C ALA A 62 -0.22 15.07 20.67
N MET A 63 0.47 14.18 21.40
CA MET A 63 0.78 14.38 22.82
C MET A 63 1.68 15.60 23.03
N LEU A 64 2.73 15.76 22.21
CA LEU A 64 3.59 16.95 22.26
C LEU A 64 2.82 18.24 21.95
N GLY A 65 1.90 18.19 20.99
CA GLY A 65 1.03 19.31 20.64
C GLY A 65 0.08 19.72 21.77
N CYS A 66 -0.57 18.74 22.42
CA CYS A 66 -1.44 18.99 23.57
C CYS A 66 -0.66 19.53 24.78
N CYS A 67 0.44 18.88 25.15
CA CYS A 67 1.30 19.30 26.27
C CYS A 67 1.91 20.68 26.02
N GLY A 68 2.38 20.96 24.80
CA GLY A 68 2.94 22.27 24.43
C GLY A 68 1.92 23.40 24.50
N ALA A 69 0.66 23.14 24.16
CA ALA A 69 -0.41 24.13 24.24
C ALA A 69 -0.88 24.43 25.69
N GLN A 70 -0.83 23.43 26.57
CA GLN A 70 -1.23 23.55 27.97
C GLN A 70 -0.13 24.22 28.81
N TRP A 71 1.13 23.80 28.65
CA TRP A 71 2.24 24.30 29.47
C TRP A 71 2.82 25.65 29.01
N GLU A 72 2.33 26.20 27.89
CA GLU A 72 2.88 27.40 27.21
C GLU A 72 4.41 27.36 27.03
N SER A 73 5.00 26.17 27.07
CA SER A 73 6.44 25.98 27.06
C SER A 73 6.92 25.81 25.63
N LYS A 74 7.79 26.75 25.22
CA LYS A 74 8.46 26.73 23.91
C LYS A 74 9.24 25.43 23.68
N VAL A 75 9.66 24.75 24.76
CA VAL A 75 10.44 23.50 24.73
C VAL A 75 9.65 22.34 24.11
N PHE A 76 8.32 22.29 24.28
CA PHE A 76 7.47 21.25 23.67
C PHE A 76 6.87 21.69 22.32
N LEU A 77 6.66 22.99 22.13
CA LEU A 77 6.07 23.51 20.90
C LEU A 77 7.05 23.52 19.72
N PHE A 78 8.34 23.74 19.97
CA PHE A 78 9.38 23.72 18.94
C PHE A 78 9.57 22.33 18.29
N PRO A 79 9.77 21.22 19.05
CA PRO A 79 9.87 19.90 18.44
C PRO A 79 8.58 19.46 17.77
N TYR A 80 7.41 19.81 18.32
CA TYR A 80 6.11 19.59 17.65
C TYR A 80 6.10 20.24 16.25
N ALA A 81 6.47 21.52 16.14
CA ALA A 81 6.48 22.23 14.86
C ALA A 81 7.47 21.62 13.87
N ILE A 82 8.66 21.20 14.33
CA ILE A 82 9.65 20.53 13.48
C ILE A 82 9.12 19.19 12.96
N LEU A 83 8.55 18.35 13.84
CA LEU A 83 8.03 17.04 13.45
C LEU A 83 6.89 17.17 12.43
N VAL A 84 6.00 18.15 12.62
CA VAL A 84 4.94 18.45 11.64
C VAL A 84 5.53 18.90 10.31
N LEU A 85 6.51 19.82 10.32
CA LEU A 85 7.16 20.30 9.10
C LEU A 85 7.84 19.16 8.33
N VAL A 86 8.61 18.32 9.01
CA VAL A 86 9.27 17.15 8.41
C VAL A 86 8.23 16.19 7.84
N SER A 87 7.12 15.96 8.55
CA SER A 87 6.04 15.10 8.08
C SER A 87 5.40 15.62 6.79
N VAL A 88 5.18 16.94 6.68
CA VAL A 88 4.64 17.55 5.46
C VAL A 88 5.62 17.41 4.29
N VAL A 89 6.91 17.68 4.50
CA VAL A 89 7.94 17.52 3.46
C VAL A 89 8.04 16.06 3.00
N ALA A 90 7.95 15.11 3.94
CA ALA A 90 7.97 13.68 3.63
C ALA A 90 6.73 13.27 2.79
N GLN A 91 5.54 13.77 3.14
CA GLN A 91 4.30 13.49 2.39
C GLN A 91 4.35 14.05 0.96
N LEU A 92 4.86 15.28 0.79
CA LEU A 92 5.00 15.88 -0.54
C LEU A 92 6.02 15.13 -1.39
N SER A 93 7.15 14.74 -0.79
CA SER A 93 8.17 13.91 -1.45
C SER A 93 7.61 12.56 -1.88
N LEU A 94 6.85 11.90 -1.00
CA LEU A 94 6.23 10.61 -1.27
C LEU A 94 5.17 10.72 -2.37
N ALA A 95 4.31 11.75 -2.33
CA ALA A 95 3.31 11.98 -3.37
C ALA A 95 3.97 12.18 -4.74
N GLY A 96 5.03 13.00 -4.81
CA GLY A 96 5.82 13.18 -6.03
C GLY A 96 6.41 11.86 -6.54
N PHE A 97 7.05 11.10 -5.65
CA PHE A 97 7.62 9.79 -6.00
C PHE A 97 6.56 8.81 -6.53
N LEU A 98 5.41 8.68 -5.86
CA LEU A 98 4.33 7.78 -6.28
C LEU A 98 3.77 8.17 -7.65
N THR A 99 3.58 9.46 -7.92
CA THR A 99 3.14 9.92 -9.24
C THR A 99 4.15 9.58 -10.33
N HIS A 100 5.45 9.71 -10.04
CA HIS A 100 6.53 9.37 -10.96
C HIS A 100 6.54 7.87 -11.28
N VAL A 101 6.47 7.02 -10.25
CA VAL A 101 6.41 5.56 -10.41
C VAL A 101 5.19 5.15 -11.22
N HIS A 102 4.04 5.78 -11.00
CA HIS A 102 2.83 5.50 -11.77
C HIS A 102 3.02 5.83 -13.26
N SER A 103 3.58 7.00 -13.60
CA SER A 103 3.85 7.34 -15.00
C SER A 103 4.83 6.36 -15.65
N SER A 104 5.89 5.98 -14.94
CA SER A 104 6.87 5.00 -15.42
C SER A 104 6.23 3.63 -15.65
N LEU A 105 5.32 3.20 -14.77
CA LEU A 105 4.61 1.93 -14.92
C LEU A 105 3.66 1.94 -16.13
N VAL A 106 2.94 3.05 -16.34
CA VAL A 106 2.05 3.21 -17.52
C VAL A 106 2.84 3.18 -18.82
N GLU A 107 4.02 3.81 -18.85
CA GLU A 107 4.88 3.84 -20.03
C GLU A 107 5.44 2.45 -20.38
N VAL A 108 5.91 1.73 -19.37
CA VAL A 108 6.39 0.34 -19.49
C VAL A 108 5.26 -0.59 -19.93
N ALA A 109 4.05 -0.42 -19.38
CA ALA A 109 2.89 -1.21 -19.77
C ALA A 109 2.51 -1.02 -21.27
N ARG A 110 2.67 0.20 -21.80
CA ARG A 110 2.46 0.47 -23.24
C ARG A 110 3.51 -0.19 -24.13
N HIS A 111 4.72 -0.38 -23.61
CA HIS A 111 5.85 -0.98 -24.31
C HIS A 111 6.05 -2.46 -23.95
N ASN A 112 4.96 -3.21 -23.71
CA ASN A 112 5.01 -4.65 -23.41
C ASN A 112 5.96 -5.02 -22.27
N PHE A 113 6.04 -4.17 -21.26
CA PHE A 113 6.94 -4.31 -20.13
C PHE A 113 8.44 -4.21 -20.45
N ASP A 114 8.80 -3.54 -21.55
CA ASP A 114 10.19 -3.23 -21.88
C ASP A 114 10.73 -2.11 -20.98
N LEU A 115 11.60 -2.50 -20.05
CA LEU A 115 12.27 -1.61 -19.10
C LEU A 115 13.39 -0.77 -19.72
N SER A 116 13.81 -1.04 -20.96
CA SER A 116 14.86 -0.27 -21.64
C SER A 116 14.41 1.13 -22.08
N VAL A 117 13.09 1.35 -22.16
CA VAL A 117 12.46 2.64 -22.49
C VAL A 117 12.61 3.66 -21.36
N LEU A 118 12.94 3.21 -20.15
CA LEU A 118 13.00 4.05 -18.94
C LEU A 118 14.41 4.54 -18.63
N ALA A 119 14.48 5.62 -17.86
CA ALA A 119 15.72 6.08 -17.28
C ALA A 119 16.29 5.03 -16.30
N PRO A 120 17.63 4.96 -16.11
CA PRO A 120 18.26 3.95 -15.26
C PRO A 120 17.71 3.90 -13.83
N ALA A 121 17.39 5.06 -13.25
CA ALA A 121 16.84 5.17 -11.89
C ALA A 121 15.41 4.57 -11.77
N ASP A 122 14.55 4.80 -12.76
CA ASP A 122 13.21 4.21 -12.79
C ASP A 122 13.27 2.71 -13.04
N GLN A 123 14.25 2.29 -13.85
CA GLN A 123 14.51 0.89 -14.13
C GLN A 123 14.84 0.12 -12.85
N GLU A 124 15.73 0.66 -12.00
CA GLU A 124 16.06 0.06 -10.71
C GLU A 124 14.84 0.00 -9.78
N THR A 125 14.05 1.07 -9.73
CA THR A 125 12.83 1.13 -8.91
C THR A 125 11.84 0.04 -9.32
N LEU A 126 11.52 -0.07 -10.61
CA LEU A 126 10.60 -1.11 -11.11
C LEU A 126 11.17 -2.51 -10.96
N ARG A 127 12.49 -2.70 -11.11
CA ARG A 127 13.14 -3.99 -10.82
C ARG A 127 12.98 -4.39 -9.36
N TRP A 128 13.14 -3.46 -8.43
CA TRP A 128 12.93 -3.72 -7.01
C TRP A 128 11.49 -4.14 -6.72
N ILE A 129 10.51 -3.42 -7.28
CA ILE A 129 9.09 -3.76 -7.17
C ILE A 129 8.83 -5.16 -7.75
N ASN A 130 9.28 -5.42 -8.98
CA ASN A 130 9.11 -6.70 -9.67
C ASN A 130 9.76 -7.86 -8.89
N LYS A 131 10.92 -7.64 -8.25
CA LYS A 131 11.58 -8.65 -7.43
C LYS A 131 10.70 -9.09 -6.25
N ARG A 132 9.95 -8.16 -5.64
CA ARG A 132 9.04 -8.48 -4.53
C ARG A 132 7.85 -9.31 -5.00
N PHE A 133 7.27 -8.99 -6.15
CA PHE A 133 6.22 -9.80 -6.76
C PHE A 133 6.73 -11.19 -7.16
N LYS A 134 7.91 -11.27 -7.78
CA LYS A 134 8.53 -12.55 -8.16
C LYS A 134 8.77 -13.46 -6.96
N TYR A 135 9.22 -12.90 -5.84
CA TYR A 135 9.43 -13.67 -4.61
C TYR A 135 8.14 -14.39 -4.19
N VAL A 136 7.01 -13.69 -4.16
CA VAL A 136 5.71 -14.28 -3.82
C VAL A 136 5.26 -15.29 -4.87
N TYR A 137 5.38 -14.94 -6.16
CA TYR A 137 4.98 -15.81 -7.27
C TYR A 137 5.72 -17.15 -7.25
N TYR A 138 7.05 -17.12 -7.15
CA TYR A 138 7.86 -18.34 -7.10
C TYR A 138 7.74 -19.06 -5.75
N GLY A 139 7.55 -18.33 -4.65
CA GLY A 139 7.35 -18.92 -3.33
C GLY A 139 6.03 -19.68 -3.21
N CYS A 140 4.97 -19.19 -3.86
CA CYS A 140 3.68 -19.88 -3.97
C CYS A 140 3.77 -21.16 -4.82
N GLY A 141 4.53 -21.14 -5.91
CA GLY A 141 4.44 -22.19 -6.93
C GLY A 141 3.02 -22.24 -7.50
N LEU A 142 2.59 -21.08 -8.02
CA LEU A 142 1.22 -20.83 -8.48
C LEU A 142 0.86 -21.73 -9.66
N ASP A 143 -0.23 -22.46 -9.52
CA ASP A 143 -0.90 -23.23 -10.56
C ASP A 143 -2.29 -22.65 -10.80
N VAL A 144 -2.67 -22.43 -12.06
CA VAL A 144 -3.92 -21.76 -12.43
C VAL A 144 -4.73 -22.65 -13.38
N ASP A 145 -5.92 -23.04 -12.94
CA ASP A 145 -6.91 -23.79 -13.72
C ASP A 145 -7.98 -22.83 -14.25
N ILE A 146 -8.24 -22.86 -15.56
CA ILE A 146 -9.14 -21.94 -16.23
C ILE A 146 -10.30 -22.71 -16.85
N ASP A 147 -11.53 -22.41 -16.43
CA ASP A 147 -12.72 -23.04 -17.02
C ASP A 147 -13.17 -22.29 -18.30
N LEU A 148 -12.75 -22.83 -19.44
CA LEU A 148 -13.14 -22.36 -20.78
C LEU A 148 -14.58 -22.72 -21.14
N THR A 149 -15.19 -23.69 -20.46
CA THR A 149 -16.54 -24.20 -20.76
C THR A 149 -17.66 -23.43 -20.06
N GLY A 150 -17.32 -22.54 -19.11
CA GLY A 150 -18.31 -21.70 -18.42
C GLY A 150 -19.27 -22.49 -17.53
N THR A 151 -18.83 -23.66 -17.07
CA THR A 151 -19.61 -24.54 -16.20
C THR A 151 -19.51 -24.13 -14.73
N ARG A 152 -18.40 -23.50 -14.34
CA ARG A 152 -18.15 -22.97 -12.99
C ARG A 152 -18.52 -21.48 -12.90
N SER A 153 -18.89 -21.06 -11.68
CA SER A 153 -19.21 -19.66 -11.35
C SER A 153 -17.98 -18.76 -11.31
N GLN A 154 -16.79 -19.33 -11.08
CA GLN A 154 -15.50 -18.63 -11.15
C GLN A 154 -14.70 -19.16 -12.35
N PRO A 155 -14.31 -18.28 -13.30
CA PRO A 155 -13.60 -18.69 -14.51
C PRO A 155 -12.14 -19.07 -14.30
N LEU A 156 -11.56 -18.66 -13.17
CA LEU A 156 -10.16 -18.86 -12.82
C LEU A 156 -10.11 -19.40 -11.40
N ILE A 157 -9.43 -20.52 -11.23
CA ILE A 157 -9.09 -21.10 -9.94
C ILE A 157 -7.58 -21.11 -9.85
N ALA A 158 -7.04 -20.55 -8.78
CA ALA A 158 -5.61 -20.56 -8.50
C ALA A 158 -5.33 -21.47 -7.31
N SER A 159 -4.19 -22.13 -7.34
CA SER A 159 -3.68 -22.90 -6.22
C SER A 159 -2.19 -22.63 -6.02
N CYS A 160 -1.73 -22.68 -4.77
CA CYS A 160 -0.32 -22.58 -4.42
C CYS A 160 0.16 -23.95 -3.94
N SER A 161 1.28 -24.41 -4.48
CA SER A 161 1.97 -25.62 -3.99
C SER A 161 2.47 -25.45 -2.55
N ASN A 162 2.86 -24.23 -2.17
CA ASN A 162 3.25 -23.91 -0.80
C ASN A 162 2.04 -23.34 0.00
N PRO A 163 1.61 -23.99 1.09
CA PRO A 163 0.48 -23.54 1.90
C PRO A 163 0.70 -22.16 2.56
N GLU A 164 1.96 -21.75 2.81
CA GLU A 164 2.27 -20.42 3.38
C GLU A 164 1.79 -19.27 2.48
N PHE A 165 1.75 -19.50 1.16
CA PHE A 165 1.33 -18.51 0.18
C PHE A 165 -0.08 -18.76 -0.35
N SER A 166 -0.88 -19.62 0.29
CA SER A 166 -2.26 -19.93 -0.13
C SER A 166 -3.14 -18.69 -0.33
N TRP A 167 -2.90 -17.62 0.43
CA TRP A 167 -3.57 -16.33 0.28
C TRP A 167 -3.34 -15.68 -1.10
N PHE A 168 -2.19 -15.93 -1.74
CA PHE A 168 -1.85 -15.36 -3.04
C PHE A 168 -2.73 -15.92 -4.15
N ALA A 169 -3.09 -17.21 -4.05
CA ALA A 169 -4.05 -17.81 -4.96
C ALA A 169 -5.40 -17.09 -4.90
N THR A 170 -5.95 -16.88 -3.69
CA THR A 170 -7.20 -16.14 -3.49
C THR A 170 -7.09 -14.70 -3.99
N PHE A 171 -5.96 -14.02 -3.73
CA PHE A 171 -5.73 -12.67 -4.24
C PHE A 171 -5.79 -12.61 -5.77
N VAL A 172 -5.17 -13.59 -6.45
CA VAL A 172 -5.20 -13.69 -7.92
C VAL A 172 -6.62 -13.95 -8.42
N GLU A 173 -7.39 -14.83 -7.77
CA GLU A 173 -8.80 -15.09 -8.14
C GLU A 173 -9.68 -13.84 -8.02
N GLU A 174 -9.49 -13.03 -6.98
CA GLU A 174 -10.31 -11.84 -6.73
C GLU A 174 -9.92 -10.62 -7.58
N ASN A 175 -8.62 -10.43 -7.81
CA ASN A 175 -8.09 -9.18 -8.39
C ASN A 175 -7.64 -9.32 -9.85
N CYS A 176 -7.51 -10.55 -10.36
CA CYS A 176 -7.19 -10.76 -11.76
C CYS A 176 -8.43 -10.52 -12.64
N PRO A 177 -8.39 -9.64 -13.64
CA PRO A 177 -9.56 -9.22 -14.42
C PRO A 177 -10.02 -10.25 -15.47
N ILE A 178 -9.54 -11.50 -15.41
CA ILE A 178 -9.88 -12.55 -16.38
C ILE A 178 -11.29 -13.06 -16.10
N GLY A 179 -12.29 -12.36 -16.65
CA GLY A 179 -13.69 -12.79 -16.64
C GLY A 179 -14.03 -13.67 -17.85
N HIS A 180 -15.20 -14.32 -17.83
CA HIS A 180 -15.68 -15.17 -18.93
C HIS A 180 -15.67 -14.48 -20.32
N LYS A 181 -15.85 -13.15 -20.38
CA LYS A 181 -15.77 -12.39 -21.65
C LYS A 181 -14.38 -12.42 -22.29
N GLN A 182 -13.32 -12.49 -21.49
CA GLN A 182 -11.95 -12.61 -21.99
C GLN A 182 -11.57 -14.05 -22.36
N LEU A 183 -12.35 -15.03 -21.92
CA LEU A 183 -12.16 -16.45 -22.21
C LEU A 183 -13.01 -16.95 -23.39
N GLN A 184 -13.78 -16.07 -24.04
CA GLN A 184 -14.51 -16.41 -25.25
C GLN A 184 -13.57 -16.59 -26.45
N SER A 185 -13.88 -17.58 -27.28
CA SER A 185 -13.16 -17.85 -28.53
C SER A 185 -13.12 -16.58 -29.40
N GLY A 186 -11.91 -16.08 -29.66
CA GLY A 186 -11.68 -14.85 -30.45
C GLY A 186 -11.35 -13.59 -29.66
N SER A 187 -11.32 -13.64 -28.31
CA SER A 187 -10.88 -12.51 -27.48
C SER A 187 -9.42 -12.12 -27.75
N ASN A 188 -9.07 -10.85 -27.48
CA ASN A 188 -7.67 -10.41 -27.58
C ASN A 188 -6.78 -11.14 -26.57
N PHE A 189 -7.32 -11.53 -25.42
CA PHE A 189 -6.61 -12.29 -24.40
C PHE A 189 -6.17 -13.67 -24.95
N LEU A 190 -7.09 -14.48 -25.48
CA LEU A 190 -6.77 -15.80 -26.05
C LEU A 190 -5.84 -15.71 -27.27
N LYS A 191 -5.94 -14.63 -28.05
CA LYS A 191 -5.00 -14.37 -29.17
C LYS A 191 -3.58 -14.09 -28.68
N CYS A 192 -3.41 -13.37 -27.57
CA CYS A 192 -2.11 -13.06 -26.97
C CYS A 192 -1.53 -14.22 -26.15
N ALA A 193 -2.38 -14.98 -25.47
CA ALA A 193 -2.07 -16.17 -24.69
C ALA A 193 -1.39 -17.29 -25.51
N GLY A 194 -1.69 -17.35 -26.81
CA GLY A 194 -1.14 -18.37 -27.71
C GLY A 194 -1.81 -19.75 -27.55
N ARG A 195 -1.47 -20.70 -28.43
CA ARG A 195 -2.09 -22.05 -28.48
C ARG A 195 -1.67 -22.98 -27.33
N VAL A 196 -0.83 -22.53 -26.41
CA VAL A 196 -0.26 -23.30 -25.29
C VAL A 196 -0.83 -22.81 -23.95
N PHE A 197 -1.98 -22.15 -23.97
CA PHE A 197 -2.79 -22.04 -22.78
C PHE A 197 -3.46 -23.39 -22.53
N PRO A 198 -3.28 -24.00 -21.34
CA PRO A 198 -4.02 -25.20 -20.98
C PRO A 198 -5.53 -24.93 -20.92
#